data_AF-A0A8H7S226-F1
#
_entry.id   AF-A0A8H7S226-F1
#
_cell.length_a   1.000
_cell.length_b   1.000
_cell.length_c   1.000
_cell.angle_alpha   90.00
_cell.angle_beta   90.00
_cell.angle_gamma   90.00
#
_symmetry.space_group_name_H-M   'P 1'
#
loop_
_entity.id
_entity.type
_entity.pdbx_description
1 polymer ?
#
loop_
_entity_poly.entity_id
_entity_poly.type
_entity_poly.pdbx_seq_one_letter_code
_entity_poly.pdbx_strand_id
1 'polypeptide(L)'
;FNHDKERLDIRVSTGDQFKRGSRHKDSKTLSGGEKSFSQISLLLSLWEGISSPLYCLDEFDVYMDAVNRKKSMQMMMEAAMDNDSQYIFITPQDASNMVPGPHIKIHRLSDPEREQL
;
A
#
# COMPACT_ATOMS: atom_id res chain seq x y z
N PHE A 1 17.64 -3.74 10.77
CA PHE A 1 16.78 -3.51 11.93
C PHE A 1 17.67 -3.25 13.13
N ASN A 2 17.39 -2.23 13.94
CA ASN A 2 18.10 -2.02 15.20
C ASN A 2 17.31 -2.76 16.30
N HIS A 3 17.84 -3.89 16.74
CA HIS A 3 17.16 -4.75 17.72
C HIS A 3 17.08 -4.10 19.11
N ASP A 4 18.11 -3.38 19.55
CA ASP A 4 18.14 -2.73 20.86
C ASP A 4 17.13 -1.59 20.98
N LYS A 5 16.82 -0.93 19.86
CA LYS A 5 15.85 0.18 19.79
C LYS A 5 14.52 -0.23 19.18
N GLU A 6 14.34 -1.50 18.86
CA GLU A 6 13.17 -2.06 18.17
C GLU A 6 12.73 -1.24 16.94
N ARG A 7 13.71 -0.74 16.17
CA ARG A 7 13.46 0.24 15.11
C ARG A 7 13.90 -0.25 13.74
N LEU A 8 12.98 -0.19 12.79
CA LEU A 8 13.26 -0.35 11.37
C LEU A 8 13.35 1.02 10.68
N ASP A 9 14.55 1.39 10.24
CA ASP A 9 14.72 2.55 9.35
C ASP A 9 14.67 2.11 7.89
N ILE A 10 13.56 2.43 7.22
CA ILE A 10 13.33 2.10 5.81
C ILE A 10 14.09 3.11 4.94
N ARG A 11 14.92 2.60 4.01
CA ARG A 11 15.62 3.39 2.99
C ARG A 11 15.19 2.95 1.61
N VAL A 12 14.91 3.90 0.72
CA VAL A 12 14.44 3.64 -0.64
C VAL A 12 15.45 4.20 -1.64
N SER A 13 15.78 3.42 -2.66
CA SER A 13 16.70 3.83 -3.73
C SER A 13 15.95 3.84 -5.06
N THR A 14 15.97 4.97 -5.77
CA THR A 14 15.34 5.11 -7.08
C THR A 14 16.34 4.85 -8.21
N GLY A 15 15.87 4.44 -9.39
CA GLY A 15 16.73 4.02 -10.52
C GLY A 15 17.74 5.07 -11.01
N ASP A 16 17.43 6.36 -10.87
CA ASP A 16 18.37 7.45 -11.20
C ASP A 16 19.62 7.46 -10.30
N GLN A 17 19.54 6.88 -9.10
CA GLN A 17 20.64 6.85 -8.12
C GLN A 17 21.63 5.71 -8.38
N PHE A 18 21.18 4.59 -8.94
CA PHE A 18 22.06 3.50 -9.36
C PHE A 18 23.09 3.96 -10.40
N LYS A 19 22.75 4.98 -11.21
CA LYS A 19 23.63 5.54 -12.25
C LYS A 19 24.61 6.61 -11.76
N ARG A 20 24.41 7.21 -10.58
CA ARG A 20 25.20 8.37 -10.11
C ARG A 20 26.05 8.13 -8.86
N GLY A 21 26.03 6.93 -8.28
CA GLY A 21 26.82 6.63 -7.06
C GLY A 21 26.44 7.50 -5.86
N SER A 22 25.31 8.21 -5.93
CA SER A 22 24.91 9.24 -4.98
C SER A 22 23.86 8.71 -4.00
N ARG A 23 24.25 8.68 -2.72
CA ARG A 23 23.48 8.77 -1.47
C ARG A 23 22.00 8.38 -1.55
N HIS A 24 21.69 7.19 -1.03
CA HIS A 24 20.34 6.75 -0.66
C HIS A 24 19.51 7.93 -0.12
N LYS A 25 18.35 8.18 -0.73
CA LYS A 25 17.41 9.16 -0.21
C LYS A 25 16.88 8.68 1.14
N ASP A 26 17.03 9.52 2.17
CA ASP A 26 16.30 9.33 3.42
C ASP A 26 14.80 9.31 3.07
N SER A 27 14.01 8.41 3.65
CA SER A 27 12.59 8.24 3.31
C SER A 27 11.79 9.55 3.44
N LYS A 28 12.32 10.50 4.21
CA LYS A 28 11.86 11.89 4.34
C LYS A 28 11.80 12.67 3.02
N THR A 29 12.65 12.35 2.06
CA THR A 29 12.81 13.06 0.77
C THR A 29 12.00 12.47 -0.39
N LEU A 30 11.26 11.40 -0.13
CA LEU A 30 10.30 10.80 -1.07
C LEU A 30 9.01 11.64 -1.14
N SER A 31 8.32 11.61 -2.28
CA SER A 31 6.96 12.14 -2.38
C SER A 31 5.98 11.32 -1.52
N GLY A 32 4.80 11.88 -1.20
CA GLY A 32 3.76 11.14 -0.45
C GLY A 32 3.36 9.83 -1.13
N GLY A 33 3.24 9.85 -2.45
CA GLY A 33 2.95 8.67 -3.26
C GLY A 33 4.08 7.63 -3.26
N GLU A 34 5.35 8.07 -3.35
CA GLU A 34 6.52 7.18 -3.30
C GLU A 34 6.64 6.49 -1.93
N LYS A 35 6.35 7.20 -0.83
CA LYS A 35 6.34 6.62 0.52
C LYS A 35 5.26 5.54 0.62
N SER A 36 4.04 5.86 0.20
CA SER A 36 2.91 4.94 0.27
C SER A 36 3.15 3.70 -0.58
N PHE A 37 3.67 3.86 -1.80
CA PHE A 37 3.97 2.74 -2.70
C PHE A 37 5.06 1.82 -2.12
N SER A 38 6.08 2.42 -1.52
CA SER A 38 7.16 1.66 -0.84
C SER A 38 6.64 0.89 0.37
N GLN A 39 5.69 1.48 1.12
CA GLN A 39 5.04 0.81 2.25
C GLN A 39 4.22 -0.39 1.80
N ILE A 40 3.40 -0.27 0.76
CA ILE A 40 2.65 -1.40 0.18
C ILE A 40 3.61 -2.49 -0.29
N SER A 41 4.66 -2.12 -1.03
CA SER A 41 5.65 -3.08 -1.52
C SER A 41 6.32 -3.86 -0.39
N LEU A 42 6.65 -3.19 0.71
CA LEU A 42 7.21 -3.85 1.90
C LEU A 42 6.18 -4.72 2.63
N LEU A 43 4.93 -4.28 2.71
CA LEU A 43 3.87 -5.05 3.35
C LEU A 43 3.62 -6.37 2.61
N LEU A 44 3.55 -6.32 1.27
CA LEU A 44 3.36 -7.50 0.44
C LEU A 44 4.49 -8.52 0.64
N SER A 45 5.75 -8.08 0.74
CA SER A 45 6.87 -9.01 0.99
C SER A 45 6.86 -9.60 2.41
N LEU A 46 6.28 -8.89 3.39
CA LEU A 46 6.11 -9.42 4.74
C LEU A 46 4.97 -10.44 4.82
N TRP A 47 3.90 -10.28 4.04
CA TRP A 47 2.78 -11.23 3.99
C TRP A 47 3.19 -12.61 3.50
N GLU A 48 4.26 -12.75 2.72
CA GLU A 48 4.81 -14.07 2.36
C GLU A 48 5.35 -14.85 3.57
N GLY A 49 5.83 -14.14 4.60
CA GLY A 49 6.41 -14.74 5.80
C GLY A 49 5.48 -14.78 7.02
N ILE A 50 4.33 -14.10 6.94
CA ILE A 50 3.33 -14.04 7.99
C ILE A 50 2.16 -14.92 7.57
N SER A 51 1.71 -15.80 8.47
CA SER A 51 0.47 -16.55 8.27
C SER A 51 -0.61 -15.93 9.14
N SER A 52 -1.64 -15.36 8.51
CA SER A 52 -2.83 -14.85 9.16
C SER A 52 -4.04 -15.23 8.32
N PRO A 53 -5.15 -15.71 8.92
CA PRO A 53 -6.38 -16.00 8.17
C PRO A 53 -7.07 -14.74 7.64
N LEU A 54 -6.71 -13.55 8.15
CA LEU A 54 -7.31 -12.27 7.80
C LEU A 54 -6.26 -11.16 7.76
N TYR A 55 -6.29 -10.35 6.69
CA TYR A 55 -5.50 -9.14 6.53
C TYR A 55 -6.41 -7.94 6.30
N CYS A 56 -6.25 -6.89 7.10
CA CYS A 56 -7.02 -5.66 6.98
C CYS A 56 -6.08 -4.46 6.78
N LEU A 57 -6.40 -3.61 5.80
CA LEU A 57 -5.73 -2.31 5.62
C LEU A 57 -6.76 -1.19 5.51
N ASP A 58 -6.42 -0.07 6.10
CA ASP A 58 -7.21 1.16 6.07
C ASP A 58 -6.35 2.33 5.58
N GLU A 59 -6.98 3.26 4.88
CA GLU A 59 -6.39 4.48 4.31
C GLU A 59 -5.06 4.30 3.55
N PHE A 60 -4.83 3.11 2.99
CA PHE A 60 -3.53 2.72 2.45
C PHE A 60 -3.08 3.53 1.22
N ASP A 61 -4.01 4.20 0.52
CA ASP A 61 -3.76 4.96 -0.71
C ASP A 61 -3.99 6.47 -0.57
N VAL A 62 -4.21 6.99 0.64
CA VAL A 62 -4.62 8.39 0.87
C VAL A 62 -3.63 9.43 0.28
N TYR A 63 -2.34 9.11 0.21
CA TYR A 63 -1.31 9.98 -0.35
C TYR A 63 -0.86 9.62 -1.77
N MET A 64 -1.49 8.62 -2.40
CA MET A 64 -1.16 8.20 -3.75
C MET A 64 -1.92 9.02 -4.79
N ASP A 65 -1.23 9.39 -5.88
CA ASP A 65 -1.92 9.85 -7.09
C ASP A 65 -2.64 8.69 -7.81
N ALA A 66 -3.45 9.02 -8.81
CA ALA A 66 -4.26 8.04 -9.53
C ALA A 66 -3.44 6.91 -10.21
N VAL A 67 -2.21 7.22 -10.67
CA VAL A 67 -1.35 6.24 -11.36
C VAL A 67 -0.78 5.24 -10.36
N ASN A 68 -0.20 5.75 -9.28
CA ASN A 68 0.39 4.94 -8.22
C ASN A 68 -0.67 4.14 -7.45
N ARG A 69 -1.86 4.74 -7.23
CA ARG A 69 -3.01 4.06 -6.63
C ARG A 69 -3.44 2.87 -7.47
N LYS A 70 -3.65 3.05 -8.77
CA LYS A 70 -4.05 1.96 -9.68
C LYS A 70 -3.07 0.80 -9.63
N LYS A 71 -1.77 1.09 -9.65
CA LYS A 71 -0.71 0.08 -9.59
C LYS A 71 -0.70 -0.66 -8.24
N SER A 72 -0.81 0.07 -7.13
CA SER A 72 -0.82 -0.51 -5.78
C SER A 72 -2.04 -1.40 -5.56
N MET A 73 -3.23 -0.97 -6.01
CA MET A 73 -4.45 -1.77 -5.96
C MET A 73 -4.31 -3.09 -6.69
N GLN A 74 -3.78 -3.04 -7.93
CA GLN A 74 -3.54 -4.25 -8.71
C GLN A 74 -2.59 -5.21 -7.97
N MET A 75 -1.46 -4.72 -7.46
CA MET A 75 -0.50 -5.54 -6.72
C MET A 75 -1.11 -6.20 -5.48
N MET A 76 -1.94 -5.48 -4.73
CA MET A 76 -2.61 -6.05 -3.55
C MET A 76 -3.67 -7.08 -3.92
N MET A 77 -4.43 -6.88 -5.00
CA MET A 77 -5.41 -7.86 -5.48
C MET A 77 -4.71 -9.14 -5.95
N GLU A 78 -3.61 -9.02 -6.69
CA GLU A 78 -2.80 -10.17 -7.13
C GLU A 78 -2.28 -10.96 -5.92
N ALA A 79 -1.68 -10.28 -4.94
CA ALA A 79 -1.21 -10.93 -3.72
C ALA A 79 -2.34 -11.60 -2.91
N ALA A 80 -3.54 -11.01 -2.91
CA ALA A 80 -4.70 -11.58 -2.24
C ALA A 80 -5.28 -12.81 -2.97
N MET A 81 -5.12 -12.90 -4.29
CA MET A 81 -5.59 -14.05 -5.07
C MET A 81 -4.64 -15.26 -4.97
N ASP A 82 -3.36 -15.03 -4.68
CA ASP A 82 -2.34 -16.08 -4.55
C ASP A 82 -2.31 -16.72 -3.14
N ASN A 83 -3.23 -16.34 -2.25
CA ASN A 83 -3.30 -16.79 -0.86
C ASN A 83 -4.73 -17.15 -0.44
N ASP A 84 -4.89 -18.20 0.37
CA ASP A 84 -6.20 -18.65 0.91
C ASP A 84 -6.72 -17.78 2.09
N SER A 85 -6.08 -16.64 2.35
CA SER A 85 -6.47 -15.71 3.43
C SER A 85 -7.53 -14.72 2.98
N GLN A 86 -8.33 -14.22 3.93
CA GLN A 86 -9.29 -13.14 3.64
C GLN A 86 -8.59 -11.77 3.68
N TYR A 87 -8.92 -10.89 2.73
CA TYR A 87 -8.39 -9.53 2.68
C TYR A 87 -9.53 -8.51 2.74
N ILE A 88 -9.37 -7.48 3.59
CA ILE A 88 -10.29 -6.35 3.71
C ILE A 88 -9.49 -5.07 3.52
N PHE A 89 -9.81 -4.34 2.45
CA PHE A 89 -9.20 -3.05 2.16
C PHE A 89 -10.25 -1.95 2.27
N ILE A 90 -9.96 -0.96 3.11
CA ILE A 90 -10.77 0.23 3.31
C ILE A 90 -9.99 1.40 2.71
N THR A 91 -10.66 2.16 1.86
CA THR A 91 -10.11 3.36 1.25
C THR A 91 -11.18 4.45 1.19
N PRO A 92 -10.83 5.72 1.48
CA PRO A 92 -11.72 6.86 1.25
C PRO A 92 -11.80 7.24 -0.24
N GLN A 93 -11.01 6.59 -1.10
CA GLN A 93 -10.93 6.87 -2.53
C GLN A 93 -11.92 6.03 -3.33
N ASP A 94 -12.29 6.53 -4.51
CA ASP A 94 -13.21 5.82 -5.39
C ASP A 94 -12.57 4.57 -6.01
N ALA A 95 -13.18 3.41 -5.73
CA ALA A 95 -12.82 2.10 -6.25
C ALA A 95 -13.63 1.68 -7.50
N SER A 96 -14.50 2.54 -8.03
CA SER A 96 -15.40 2.25 -9.16
C SER A 96 -14.69 1.77 -10.43
N ASN A 97 -13.45 2.21 -10.64
CA ASN A 97 -12.64 1.84 -11.80
C ASN A 97 -11.97 0.47 -11.69
N MET A 98 -12.19 -0.25 -10.58
CA MET A 98 -11.71 -1.62 -10.42
C MET A 98 -12.63 -2.58 -11.15
N VAL A 99 -12.03 -3.59 -11.78
CA VAL A 99 -12.77 -4.71 -12.37
C VAL A 99 -12.75 -5.84 -11.35
N PRO A 100 -13.84 -6.08 -10.59
CA PRO A 100 -13.87 -7.16 -9.63
C PRO A 100 -13.81 -8.51 -10.37
N GLY A 101 -12.86 -9.35 -9.96
CA GLY A 101 -12.83 -10.77 -10.32
C GLY A 101 -13.86 -11.59 -9.52
N PRO A 102 -13.95 -12.91 -9.76
CA PRO A 102 -14.93 -13.79 -9.12
C PRO A 102 -14.83 -13.84 -7.58
N HIS A 103 -13.65 -13.55 -7.02
CA HIS A 103 -13.39 -13.57 -5.58
C HIS A 103 -13.34 -12.17 -4.95
N ILE A 104 -13.69 -11.12 -5.70
CA ILE A 104 -13.53 -9.74 -5.26
C ILE A 104 -14.89 -9.07 -5.18
N LYS A 105 -15.19 -8.50 -4.02
CA LYS A 105 -16.44 -7.79 -3.77
C LYS A 105 -16.14 -6.36 -3.35
N ILE A 106 -16.74 -5.40 -4.05
CA ILE A 106 -16.61 -3.98 -3.75
C ILE A 106 -17.88 -3.51 -3.05
N HIS A 107 -17.71 -2.98 -1.85
CA HIS A 107 -18.78 -2.38 -1.06
C HIS A 107 -18.59 -0.86 -1.03
N ARG A 108 -19.42 -0.13 -1.79
CA ARG A 108 -19.44 1.33 -1.73
C ARG A 108 -20.39 1.77 -0.62
N LEU A 109 -19.87 2.55 0.32
CA LEU A 109 -20.66 3.19 1.36
C LEU A 109 -21.28 4.48 0.82
N SER A 110 -22.39 4.92 1.44
CA SER A 110 -22.96 6.24 1.21
C SER A 110 -21.96 7.33 1.56
N ASP A 111 -22.05 8.46 0.88
CA ASP A 111 -21.21 9.62 1.23
C ASP A 111 -21.44 10.00 2.71
N PRO A 112 -20.38 10.34 3.45
CA PRO A 112 -20.50 10.67 4.87
C PRO A 112 -21.34 11.94 5.07
N GLU A 113 -22.22 11.94 6.07
CA GLU A 113 -22.91 13.15 6.50
C GLU A 113 -21.89 14.13 7.08
N ARG A 114 -21.65 15.23 6.37
CA ARG A 114 -20.82 16.31 6.90
C ARG A 114 -21.68 17.14 7.83
N GLU A 115 -21.63 16.84 9.12
CA GLU A 115 -22.08 17.80 10.12
C GLU A 115 -21.23 19.08 9.94
N GLN A 116 -21.87 20.14 9.43
CA GLN A 116 -21.28 21.46 9.38
C GLN A 116 -21.15 21.95 10.83
N LEU A 117 -19.98 21.73 11.43
CA LEU A 117 -19.55 22.43 12.64
C LEU A 117 -19.20 23.88 12.31
#